data_AF-A0A959DBA5-F1
#
_entry.id   AF-A0A959DBA5-F1
#
_cell.length_a   1.000
_cell.length_b   1.000
_cell.length_c   1.000
_cell.angle_alpha   90.00
_cell.angle_beta   90.00
_cell.angle_gamma   90.00
#
_symmetry.space_group_name_H-M   'P 1'
#
loop_
_entity.id
_entity.type
_entity.pdbx_description
1 polymer ?
#
loop_
_entity_poly.entity_id
_entity_poly.type
_entity_poly.pdbx_seq_one_letter_code
_entity_poly.pdbx_strand_id
1 'polypeptide(L)'
;MQELGKEYIKRLEDIANDIQESEELSQYLEEEEEEHYMQLKELFEPRIAALYDEVAEKEPLQLISLENVLLEPEFEGLYLPKILGYSVLRGEVDSKYKYARPQDHFKAVLLAICHSSNFDILRKRIGQSIQMGFAMSSDIWVTNLINSVDNKRVRYFLQSQKLDRYRLPKERKVGHERYQRQFVNDHFHSAEFPQTISELKVLWSPLKNFIIHRVRRKADNTNIIPELTAFVGNEEFKGNREHLEIMVLFAAYFDLEEKTHNQLAKHFNEVRTSMPEFVERYFDYILELHNRPEIDLEPRADLRLSTVVDKSIEDDLKYYYELMDMVHTKGYINEEAQNAVKAFYVRYEGLSTINECVRQTIFHYFARLIDNLEVADYPEYFEISKLFPVYMSIFANQQFNQQLKELSLRYVRKLLKRYTDKRGKDYQDIKKFVSTAFQDFGFLKEKEVVEMFKTRRKRKKTTS
;
A
#
# COMPACT_ATOMS: atom_id res chain seq x y z
N MET A 1 -14.78 7.20 -15.48
CA MET A 1 -15.22 7.36 -14.08
C MET A 1 -16.66 6.90 -13.97
N GLN A 2 -17.04 6.14 -12.94
CA GLN A 2 -18.42 5.67 -12.82
C GLN A 2 -19.36 6.77 -12.35
N GLU A 3 -20.58 6.80 -12.89
CA GLU A 3 -21.62 7.72 -12.44
C GLU A 3 -22.03 7.41 -11.00
N LEU A 4 -22.42 8.45 -10.26
CA LEU A 4 -22.89 8.29 -8.90
C LEU A 4 -24.30 7.66 -8.89
N GLY A 5 -24.50 6.64 -8.06
CA GLY A 5 -25.80 6.01 -7.88
C GLY A 5 -26.89 7.00 -7.48
N LYS A 6 -28.09 6.84 -8.05
CA LYS A 6 -29.23 7.75 -7.82
C LYS A 6 -29.61 7.88 -6.34
N GLU A 7 -29.40 6.84 -5.55
CA GLU A 7 -29.66 6.87 -4.11
C GLU A 7 -28.70 7.82 -3.36
N TYR A 8 -27.43 7.86 -3.77
CA TYR A 8 -26.43 8.73 -3.17
C TYR A 8 -26.64 10.18 -3.63
N ILE A 9 -27.00 10.38 -4.90
CA ILE A 9 -27.41 11.71 -5.41
C ILE A 9 -28.56 12.25 -4.57
N LYS A 10 -29.64 11.47 -4.41
CA LYS A 10 -30.80 11.90 -3.62
C LYS A 10 -30.41 12.27 -2.18
N ARG A 11 -29.57 11.46 -1.53
CA ARG A 11 -29.10 11.76 -0.16
C ARG A 11 -28.22 13.01 -0.09
N LEU A 12 -27.43 13.28 -1.12
CA LEU A 12 -26.66 14.53 -1.24
C LEU A 12 -27.59 15.73 -1.44
N GLU A 13 -28.62 15.60 -2.27
CA GLU A 13 -29.66 16.62 -2.45
C GLU A 13 -30.41 16.90 -1.15
N ASP A 14 -30.79 15.86 -0.40
CA ASP A 14 -31.43 15.99 0.90
C ASP A 14 -30.51 16.73 1.90
N ILE A 15 -29.20 16.40 1.94
CA ILE A 15 -28.22 17.09 2.78
C ILE A 15 -28.05 18.55 2.34
N ALA A 16 -27.96 18.82 1.04
CA ALA A 16 -27.83 20.16 0.50
C ALA A 16 -29.05 21.03 0.85
N ASN A 17 -30.26 20.51 0.67
CA ASN A 17 -31.49 21.20 1.05
C ASN A 17 -31.52 21.50 2.55
N ASP A 18 -31.18 20.53 3.40
CA ASP A 18 -31.12 20.74 4.84
C ASP A 18 -30.09 21.80 5.25
N ILE A 19 -28.96 21.90 4.55
CA ILE A 19 -27.96 22.96 4.76
C ILE A 19 -28.57 24.31 4.39
N GLN A 20 -29.16 24.41 3.20
CA GLN A 20 -29.71 25.66 2.66
C GLN A 20 -30.92 26.16 3.45
N GLU A 21 -31.71 25.26 4.05
CA GLU A 21 -32.85 25.59 4.91
C GLU A 21 -32.48 25.76 6.39
N SER A 22 -31.22 25.57 6.78
CA SER A 22 -30.80 25.62 8.19
C SER A 22 -30.83 27.03 8.78
N GLU A 23 -31.25 27.12 10.04
CA GLU A 23 -31.21 28.37 10.81
C GLU A 23 -29.75 28.83 11.00
N GLU A 24 -28.83 27.88 11.18
CA GLU A 24 -27.40 28.15 11.33
C GLU A 24 -26.79 28.79 10.07
N LEU A 25 -27.22 28.38 8.88
CA LEU A 25 -26.76 29.02 7.63
C LEU A 25 -27.35 30.42 7.50
N SER A 26 -28.64 30.57 7.81
CA SER A 26 -29.30 31.87 7.78
C SER A 26 -28.61 32.86 8.72
N GLN A 27 -28.28 32.45 9.95
CA GLN A 27 -27.54 33.25 10.92
C GLN A 27 -26.12 33.56 10.44
N TYR A 28 -25.40 32.58 9.88
CA TYR A 28 -24.08 32.81 9.32
C TYR A 28 -24.10 33.82 8.16
N LEU A 29 -25.11 33.77 7.29
CA LEU A 29 -25.24 34.71 6.17
C LEU A 29 -25.62 36.13 6.63
N GLU A 30 -26.30 36.28 7.77
CA GLU A 30 -26.65 37.58 8.35
C GLU A 30 -25.50 38.20 9.14
N GLU A 31 -24.82 37.41 9.97
CA GLU A 31 -23.81 37.90 10.93
C GLU A 31 -22.37 37.75 10.43
N GLU A 32 -22.11 36.84 9.48
CA GLU A 32 -20.80 36.48 8.92
C GLU A 32 -19.75 36.09 10.00
N GLU A 33 -20.20 35.66 11.18
CA GLU A 33 -19.32 35.24 12.27
C GLU A 33 -18.81 33.81 12.09
N GLU A 34 -17.52 33.59 12.39
CA GLU A 34 -16.87 32.28 12.25
C GLU A 34 -17.49 31.20 13.16
N GLU A 35 -18.07 31.59 14.29
CA GLU A 35 -18.71 30.68 15.22
C GLU A 35 -19.92 29.96 14.59
N HIS A 36 -20.74 30.67 13.81
CA HIS A 36 -21.90 30.09 13.12
C HIS A 36 -21.48 29.12 12.02
N TYR A 37 -20.41 29.43 11.27
CA TYR A 37 -19.86 28.47 10.31
C TYR A 37 -19.32 27.21 10.98
N MET A 38 -18.77 27.34 12.20
CA MET A 38 -18.31 26.18 12.97
C MET A 38 -19.49 25.31 13.45
N GLN A 39 -20.64 25.92 13.77
CA GLN A 39 -21.86 25.17 14.10
C GLN A 39 -22.41 24.41 12.88
N LEU A 40 -22.49 25.06 11.71
CA LEU A 40 -22.83 24.39 10.45
C LEU A 40 -21.96 23.17 10.19
N LYS A 41 -20.65 23.35 10.39
CA LYS A 41 -19.66 22.30 10.22
C LYS A 41 -19.91 21.13 11.18
N GLU A 42 -20.14 21.40 12.45
CA GLU A 42 -20.41 20.37 13.47
C GLU A 42 -21.71 19.60 13.19
N LEU A 43 -22.71 20.26 12.60
CA LEU A 43 -23.99 19.65 12.26
C LEU A 43 -23.93 18.81 10.97
N PHE A 44 -23.28 19.31 9.92
CA PHE A 44 -23.39 18.73 8.58
C PHE A 44 -22.15 17.97 8.08
N GLU A 45 -20.91 18.31 8.49
CA GLU A 45 -19.72 17.52 8.07
C GLU A 45 -19.84 16.04 8.50
N PRO A 46 -20.38 15.66 9.68
CA PRO A 46 -20.56 14.26 10.04
C PRO A 46 -21.54 13.50 9.12
N ARG A 47 -22.59 14.17 8.63
CA ARG A 47 -23.57 13.57 7.70
C ARG A 47 -22.94 13.31 6.34
N ILE A 48 -22.17 14.27 5.83
CA ILE A 48 -21.40 14.13 4.60
C ILE A 48 -20.35 13.02 4.76
N ALA A 49 -19.64 13.00 5.88
CA ALA A 49 -18.64 11.97 6.18
C ALA A 49 -19.24 10.56 6.19
N ALA A 50 -20.38 10.37 6.84
CA ALA A 50 -21.05 9.07 6.88
C ALA A 50 -21.43 8.55 5.49
N LEU A 51 -21.94 9.44 4.62
CA LEU A 51 -22.24 9.09 3.23
C LEU A 51 -20.96 8.83 2.41
N TYR A 52 -19.92 9.64 2.61
CA TYR A 52 -18.63 9.49 1.96
C TYR A 52 -18.01 8.13 2.29
N ASP A 53 -17.96 7.76 3.57
CA ASP A 53 -17.38 6.51 4.04
C ASP A 53 -18.18 5.30 3.52
N GLU A 54 -19.51 5.42 3.43
CA GLU A 54 -20.35 4.39 2.83
C GLU A 54 -20.02 4.17 1.34
N VAL A 55 -19.90 5.24 0.55
CA VAL A 55 -19.53 5.13 -0.87
C VAL A 55 -18.10 4.63 -1.02
N ALA A 56 -17.16 5.09 -0.21
CA ALA A 56 -15.77 4.62 -0.28
C ALA A 56 -15.62 3.12 0.03
N GLU A 57 -16.44 2.60 0.95
CA GLU A 57 -16.45 1.19 1.32
C GLU A 57 -17.14 0.34 0.24
N LYS A 58 -18.39 0.69 -0.10
CA LYS A 58 -19.28 -0.12 -0.93
C LYS A 58 -19.12 0.14 -2.43
N GLU A 59 -18.94 1.40 -2.83
CA GLU A 59 -18.91 1.84 -4.23
C GLU A 59 -17.72 2.79 -4.54
N PRO A 60 -16.47 2.40 -4.22
CA PRO A 60 -15.27 3.24 -4.34
C PRO A 60 -15.04 3.84 -5.72
N LEU A 61 -15.52 3.22 -6.80
CA LEU A 61 -15.34 3.71 -8.17
C LEU A 61 -16.21 4.94 -8.48
N GLN A 62 -17.23 5.20 -7.65
CA GLN A 62 -18.12 6.37 -7.74
C GLN A 62 -17.65 7.53 -6.86
N LEU A 63 -16.59 7.34 -6.07
CA LEU A 63 -16.17 8.29 -5.04
C LEU A 63 -15.77 9.66 -5.60
N ILE A 64 -15.10 9.70 -6.75
CA ILE A 64 -14.72 10.97 -7.38
C ILE A 64 -15.98 11.70 -7.90
N SER A 65 -16.98 10.96 -8.40
CA SER A 65 -18.26 11.54 -8.82
C SER A 65 -19.03 12.13 -7.63
N LEU A 66 -19.02 11.47 -6.48
CA LEU A 66 -19.55 12.03 -5.22
C LEU A 66 -18.82 13.32 -4.83
N GLU A 67 -17.49 13.33 -4.93
CA GLU A 67 -16.70 14.51 -4.58
C GLU A 67 -16.95 15.68 -5.52
N ASN A 68 -17.20 15.42 -6.82
CA ASN A 68 -17.55 16.45 -7.79
C ASN A 68 -18.88 17.12 -7.43
N VAL A 69 -19.88 16.36 -6.98
CA VAL A 69 -21.16 16.93 -6.49
C VAL A 69 -20.94 17.78 -5.25
N LEU A 70 -20.06 17.36 -4.33
CA LEU A 70 -19.71 18.15 -3.13
C LEU A 70 -18.93 19.44 -3.43
N LEU A 71 -18.52 19.69 -4.68
CA LEU A 71 -17.92 20.96 -5.09
C LEU A 71 -18.95 22.06 -5.30
N GLU A 72 -20.22 21.70 -5.42
CA GLU A 72 -21.29 22.64 -5.72
C GLU A 72 -21.53 23.62 -4.55
N PRO A 73 -21.91 24.88 -4.84
CA PRO A 73 -22.03 25.93 -3.83
C PRO A 73 -23.02 25.63 -2.70
N GLU A 74 -24.04 24.82 -2.95
CA GLU A 74 -25.09 24.45 -1.99
C GLU A 74 -24.54 23.73 -0.76
N PHE A 75 -23.34 23.16 -0.84
CA PHE A 75 -22.64 22.57 0.29
C PHE A 75 -21.81 23.56 1.09
N GLU A 76 -21.79 24.86 0.75
CA GLU A 76 -21.10 25.94 1.46
C GLU A 76 -19.59 25.71 1.67
N GLY A 77 -19.00 24.87 0.81
CA GLY A 77 -17.62 24.41 0.94
C GLY A 77 -17.36 23.49 2.13
N LEU A 78 -18.42 23.00 2.78
CA LEU A 78 -18.36 21.97 3.82
C LEU A 78 -17.68 20.74 3.25
N TYR A 79 -16.80 20.12 4.04
CA TYR A 79 -16.03 18.93 3.67
C TYR A 79 -14.93 19.12 2.60
N LEU A 80 -14.91 20.22 1.82
CA LEU A 80 -13.87 20.50 0.82
C LEU A 80 -12.43 20.44 1.35
N PRO A 81 -12.12 20.90 2.59
CA PRO A 81 -10.77 20.76 3.14
C PRO A 81 -10.29 19.30 3.24
N LYS A 82 -11.19 18.35 3.51
CA LYS A 82 -10.88 16.92 3.54
C LYS A 82 -10.70 16.37 2.13
N ILE A 83 -11.63 16.65 1.21
CA ILE A 83 -11.55 16.24 -0.20
C ILE A 83 -10.25 16.74 -0.83
N LEU A 84 -9.84 17.97 -0.53
CA LEU A 84 -8.57 18.53 -0.99
C LEU A 84 -7.40 17.68 -0.50
N GLY A 85 -7.42 17.25 0.76
CA GLY A 85 -6.39 16.37 1.30
C GLY A 85 -6.37 15.00 0.65
N TYR A 86 -7.52 14.41 0.41
CA TYR A 86 -7.67 13.13 -0.29
C TYR A 86 -7.15 13.20 -1.73
N SER A 87 -7.51 14.24 -2.47
CA SER A 87 -7.06 14.44 -3.86
C SER A 87 -5.55 14.58 -3.98
N VAL A 88 -4.89 15.17 -2.97
CA VAL A 88 -3.43 15.25 -2.89
C VAL A 88 -2.80 13.87 -2.67
N LEU A 89 -3.37 13.07 -1.76
CA LEU A 89 -2.82 11.76 -1.39
C LEU A 89 -3.14 10.64 -2.41
N ARG A 90 -4.12 10.83 -3.29
CA ARG A 90 -4.40 9.90 -4.41
C ARG A 90 -3.38 9.99 -5.53
N GLY A 91 -2.67 11.11 -5.66
CA GLY A 91 -1.73 11.31 -6.77
C GLY A 91 -0.54 10.36 -6.69
N GLU A 92 -0.25 9.67 -7.79
CA GLU A 92 0.93 8.82 -7.91
C GLU A 92 2.21 9.67 -7.88
N VAL A 93 3.13 9.35 -6.97
CA VAL A 93 4.41 10.05 -6.82
C VAL A 93 5.59 9.21 -7.30
N ASP A 94 6.54 9.85 -7.96
CA ASP A 94 7.78 9.25 -8.45
C ASP A 94 8.86 9.12 -7.33
N SER A 95 10.03 8.59 -7.70
CA SER A 95 11.18 8.46 -6.79
C SER A 95 11.67 9.79 -6.19
N LYS A 96 11.33 10.92 -6.80
CA LYS A 96 11.65 12.27 -6.33
C LYS A 96 10.51 12.89 -5.52
N TYR A 97 9.38 12.20 -5.31
CA TYR A 97 8.17 12.75 -4.72
C TYR A 97 7.62 13.94 -5.53
N LYS A 98 7.63 13.83 -6.86
CA LYS A 98 6.78 14.61 -7.77
C LYS A 98 5.63 13.73 -8.26
N TYR A 99 4.49 14.33 -8.55
CA TYR A 99 3.43 13.59 -9.22
C TYR A 99 3.91 13.11 -10.59
N ALA A 100 3.64 11.85 -10.90
CA ALA A 100 3.91 11.28 -12.22
C ALA A 100 3.09 11.99 -13.31
N ARG A 101 1.92 12.52 -12.94
CA ARG A 101 0.95 13.16 -13.84
C ARG A 101 0.29 14.38 -13.20
N PRO A 102 -0.18 15.34 -14.03
CA PRO A 102 -1.10 16.39 -13.57
C PRO A 102 -2.27 15.82 -12.78
N GLN A 103 -2.66 16.50 -11.71
CA GLN A 103 -3.74 16.06 -10.81
C GLN A 103 -4.97 16.93 -11.04
N ASP A 104 -5.82 16.54 -11.99
CA ASP A 104 -6.98 17.34 -12.40
C ASP A 104 -8.03 17.45 -11.29
N HIS A 105 -8.26 16.37 -10.53
CA HIS A 105 -9.17 16.41 -9.39
C HIS A 105 -8.68 17.37 -8.30
N PHE A 106 -7.39 17.34 -7.97
CA PHE A 106 -6.79 18.30 -7.03
C PHE A 106 -6.97 19.75 -7.50
N LYS A 107 -6.82 20.01 -8.80
CA LYS A 107 -7.10 21.32 -9.38
C LYS A 107 -8.57 21.71 -9.26
N ALA A 108 -9.50 20.82 -9.59
CA ALA A 108 -10.93 21.09 -9.51
C ALA A 108 -11.37 21.47 -8.09
N VAL A 109 -10.99 20.65 -7.10
CA VAL A 109 -11.29 20.91 -5.68
C VAL A 109 -10.66 22.21 -5.20
N LEU A 110 -9.40 22.48 -5.57
CA LEU A 110 -8.73 23.72 -5.17
C LEU A 110 -9.40 24.96 -5.79
N LEU A 111 -9.81 24.89 -7.05
CA LEU A 111 -10.51 25.99 -7.71
C LEU A 111 -11.90 26.22 -7.12
N ALA A 112 -12.65 25.16 -6.79
CA ALA A 112 -13.92 25.28 -6.08
C ALA A 112 -13.75 26.03 -4.75
N ILE A 113 -12.74 25.68 -3.97
CA ILE A 113 -12.40 26.40 -2.73
C ILE A 113 -12.01 27.86 -3.01
N CYS A 114 -11.22 28.12 -4.04
CA CYS A 114 -10.77 29.47 -4.40
C CYS A 114 -11.90 30.39 -4.86
N HIS A 115 -12.97 29.82 -5.42
CA HIS A 115 -14.15 30.54 -5.91
C HIS A 115 -15.30 30.57 -4.90
N SER A 116 -15.18 29.86 -3.78
CA SER A 116 -16.18 29.85 -2.70
C SER A 116 -16.28 31.21 -2.02
N SER A 117 -17.51 31.62 -1.69
CA SER A 117 -17.82 32.74 -0.78
C SER A 117 -17.10 32.59 0.57
N ASN A 118 -16.97 31.35 1.05
CA ASN A 118 -16.40 31.01 2.35
C ASN A 118 -14.87 30.85 2.34
N PHE A 119 -14.18 31.34 1.30
CA PHE A 119 -12.72 31.18 1.14
C PHE A 119 -11.92 31.63 2.38
N ASP A 120 -12.33 32.70 3.05
CA ASP A 120 -11.61 33.25 4.20
C ASP A 120 -11.61 32.34 5.43
N ILE A 121 -12.63 31.50 5.56
CA ILE A 121 -12.71 30.44 6.57
C ILE A 121 -11.97 29.20 6.08
N LEU A 122 -12.23 28.75 4.85
CA LEU A 122 -11.63 27.55 4.27
C LEU A 122 -10.10 27.63 4.22
N ARG A 123 -9.53 28.80 3.89
CA ARG A 123 -8.08 29.00 3.81
C ARG A 123 -7.33 28.69 5.11
N LYS A 124 -8.01 28.77 6.27
CA LYS A 124 -7.43 28.43 7.59
C LYS A 124 -7.16 26.93 7.74
N ARG A 125 -7.81 26.07 6.96
CA ARG A 125 -7.77 24.60 7.09
C ARG A 125 -6.99 23.89 5.97
N ILE A 126 -6.74 24.54 4.85
CA ILE A 126 -6.23 23.91 3.62
C ILE A 126 -4.73 24.15 3.35
N GLY A 127 -4.08 24.99 4.14
CA GLY A 127 -2.70 25.42 3.88
C GLY A 127 -1.72 24.25 3.72
N GLN A 128 -1.78 23.26 4.61
CA GLN A 128 -0.91 22.08 4.52
C GLN A 128 -1.20 21.24 3.26
N SER A 129 -2.47 21.05 2.90
CA SER A 129 -2.89 20.30 1.71
C SER A 129 -2.33 20.95 0.44
N ILE A 130 -2.47 22.28 0.31
CA ILE A 130 -1.94 23.04 -0.84
C ILE A 130 -0.42 22.96 -0.88
N GLN A 131 0.26 23.14 0.26
CA GLN A 131 1.72 23.03 0.34
C GLN A 131 2.20 21.66 -0.17
N MET A 132 1.52 20.58 0.20
CA MET A 132 1.86 19.22 -0.23
C MET A 132 1.56 19.03 -1.72
N GLY A 133 0.36 19.42 -2.17
CA GLY A 133 0.00 19.34 -3.58
C GLY A 133 0.98 20.13 -4.48
N PHE A 134 1.34 21.36 -4.11
CA PHE A 134 2.29 22.17 -4.87
C PHE A 134 3.72 21.64 -4.80
N ALA A 135 4.15 21.09 -3.66
CA ALA A 135 5.46 20.45 -3.53
C ALA A 135 5.64 19.27 -4.50
N MET A 136 4.55 18.55 -4.78
CA MET A 136 4.53 17.38 -5.67
C MET A 136 4.20 17.74 -7.12
N SER A 137 3.47 18.82 -7.39
CA SER A 137 3.20 19.30 -8.76
C SER A 137 4.43 19.93 -9.44
N SER A 138 4.40 20.04 -10.77
CA SER A 138 5.42 20.79 -11.51
C SER A 138 5.23 22.29 -11.35
N ASP A 139 6.31 23.07 -11.40
CA ASP A 139 6.24 24.53 -11.23
C ASP A 139 5.40 25.22 -12.30
N ILE A 140 5.42 24.71 -13.54
CA ILE A 140 4.60 25.20 -14.64
C ILE A 140 3.12 24.99 -14.34
N TRP A 141 2.74 23.77 -13.90
CA TRP A 141 1.37 23.45 -13.55
C TRP A 141 0.85 24.33 -12.40
N VAL A 142 1.66 24.52 -11.35
CA VAL A 142 1.29 25.38 -10.21
C VAL A 142 1.14 26.84 -10.65
N THR A 143 2.05 27.34 -11.49
CA THR A 143 1.99 28.72 -11.98
C THR A 143 0.75 28.96 -12.84
N ASN A 144 0.42 28.02 -13.73
CA ASN A 144 -0.79 28.09 -14.55
C ASN A 144 -2.06 28.06 -13.71
N LEU A 145 -2.12 27.22 -12.67
CA LEU A 145 -3.26 27.16 -11.75
C LEU A 145 -3.43 28.47 -10.96
N ILE A 146 -2.34 29.04 -10.43
CA ILE A 146 -2.41 30.31 -9.70
C ILE A 146 -2.86 31.44 -10.63
N ASN A 147 -2.39 31.45 -11.87
CA ASN A 147 -2.72 32.49 -12.84
C ASN A 147 -4.17 32.39 -13.34
N SER A 148 -4.83 31.24 -13.23
CA SER A 148 -6.25 31.12 -13.59
C SER A 148 -7.21 31.69 -12.54
N VAL A 149 -6.70 32.14 -11.38
CA VAL A 149 -7.52 32.76 -10.33
C VAL A 149 -7.46 34.29 -10.47
N ASP A 150 -8.60 34.92 -10.75
CA ASP A 150 -8.64 36.38 -10.95
C ASP A 150 -8.36 37.16 -9.66
N ASN A 151 -8.97 36.71 -8.55
CA ASN A 151 -8.88 37.38 -7.26
C ASN A 151 -7.42 37.45 -6.74
N LYS A 152 -6.90 38.68 -6.64
CA LYS A 152 -5.51 38.94 -6.20
C LYS A 152 -5.23 38.41 -4.80
N ARG A 153 -6.18 38.53 -3.87
CA ARG A 153 -6.01 38.07 -2.48
C ARG A 153 -5.84 36.56 -2.40
N VAL A 154 -6.65 35.83 -3.15
CA VAL A 154 -6.56 34.37 -3.27
C VAL A 154 -5.23 33.97 -3.92
N ARG A 155 -4.82 34.65 -5.00
CA ARG A 155 -3.51 34.42 -5.63
C ARG A 155 -2.33 34.60 -4.68
N TYR A 156 -2.31 35.68 -3.91
CA TYR A 156 -1.24 35.92 -2.94
C TYR A 156 -1.21 34.83 -1.84
N PHE A 157 -2.38 34.36 -1.40
CA PHE A 157 -2.45 33.22 -0.49
C PHE A 157 -1.89 31.93 -1.12
N LEU A 158 -2.26 31.60 -2.35
CA LEU A 158 -1.73 30.42 -3.03
C LEU A 158 -0.21 30.50 -3.23
N GLN A 159 0.29 31.68 -3.60
CA GLN A 159 1.74 31.92 -3.73
C GLN A 159 2.47 31.71 -2.41
N SER A 160 1.89 32.10 -1.27
CA SER A 160 2.49 31.90 0.04
C SER A 160 2.53 30.43 0.49
N GLN A 161 1.74 29.55 -0.15
CA GLN A 161 1.80 28.10 0.09
C GLN A 161 2.95 27.40 -0.64
N LYS A 162 3.69 28.10 -1.53
CA LYS A 162 4.89 27.54 -2.15
C LYS A 162 6.08 27.64 -1.17
N LEU A 163 6.38 26.54 -0.48
CA LEU A 163 7.49 26.51 0.48
C LEU A 163 8.80 26.01 -0.13
N ASP A 164 9.86 26.81 -0.01
CA ASP A 164 11.18 26.52 -0.59
C ASP A 164 11.85 25.26 -0.05
N ARG A 165 11.57 24.87 1.20
CA ARG A 165 12.11 23.62 1.78
C ARG A 165 11.74 22.39 0.94
N TYR A 166 10.59 22.40 0.28
CA TYR A 166 10.12 21.30 -0.55
C TYR A 166 10.75 21.26 -1.95
N ARG A 167 11.71 22.13 -2.27
CA ARG A 167 12.58 21.92 -3.43
C ARG A 167 13.48 20.70 -3.25
N LEU A 168 13.76 20.30 -2.00
CA LEU A 168 14.59 19.14 -1.69
C LEU A 168 13.75 17.85 -1.69
N PRO A 169 14.15 16.79 -2.43
CA PRO A 169 13.41 15.51 -2.45
C PRO A 169 13.24 14.87 -1.07
N LYS A 170 14.25 14.96 -0.20
CA LYS A 170 14.19 14.41 1.16
C LYS A 170 13.13 15.09 2.02
N GLU A 171 13.05 16.42 1.97
CA GLU A 171 12.06 17.19 2.71
C GLU A 171 10.64 16.93 2.20
N ARG A 172 10.48 16.74 0.89
CA ARG A 172 9.19 16.33 0.30
C ARG A 172 8.75 14.96 0.77
N LYS A 173 9.65 13.98 0.75
CA LYS A 173 9.38 12.64 1.26
C LYS A 173 8.86 12.69 2.70
N VAL A 174 9.61 13.35 3.59
CA VAL A 174 9.24 13.49 5.00
C VAL A 174 7.93 14.24 5.18
N GLY A 175 7.71 15.30 4.39
CA GLY A 175 6.47 16.07 4.37
C GLY A 175 5.26 15.23 3.97
N HIS A 176 5.37 14.52 2.84
CA HIS A 176 4.34 13.63 2.32
C HIS A 176 4.01 12.52 3.31
N GLU A 177 5.00 11.79 3.84
CA GLU A 177 4.77 10.73 4.81
C GLU A 177 4.10 11.24 6.09
N ARG A 178 4.50 12.42 6.58
CA ARG A 178 3.87 13.03 7.76
C ARG A 178 2.42 13.42 7.46
N TYR A 179 2.17 13.99 6.28
CA TYR A 179 0.84 14.40 5.87
C TYR A 179 -0.08 13.19 5.68
N GLN A 180 0.39 12.15 4.99
CA GLN A 180 -0.34 10.90 4.79
C GLN A 180 -0.79 10.24 6.10
N ARG A 181 0.03 10.31 7.17
CA ARG A 181 -0.35 9.79 8.49
C ARG A 181 -1.58 10.45 9.11
N GLN A 182 -1.92 11.68 8.71
CA GLN A 182 -3.11 12.38 9.21
C GLN A 182 -4.40 11.73 8.70
N PHE A 183 -4.35 11.01 7.58
CA PHE A 183 -5.49 10.38 6.91
C PHE A 183 -5.40 8.85 6.94
N VAL A 184 -4.61 8.29 7.87
CA VAL A 184 -4.36 6.84 7.94
C VAL A 184 -5.62 6.03 8.22
N ASN A 185 -6.64 6.65 8.83
CA ASN A 185 -7.91 6.00 9.14
C ASN A 185 -9.00 6.28 8.09
N ASP A 186 -8.73 7.15 7.11
CA ASP A 186 -9.74 7.61 6.17
C ASP A 186 -9.79 6.72 4.92
N HIS A 187 -10.98 6.50 4.39
CA HIS A 187 -11.23 5.66 3.21
C HIS A 187 -11.51 6.55 2.01
N PHE A 188 -10.48 6.86 1.21
CA PHE A 188 -10.62 7.84 0.12
C PHE A 188 -10.00 7.40 -1.21
N HIS A 189 -9.57 6.14 -1.32
CA HIS A 189 -8.97 5.63 -2.54
C HIS A 189 -10.03 5.22 -3.57
N SER A 190 -9.78 5.59 -4.83
CA SER A 190 -10.62 5.27 -5.98
C SER A 190 -9.72 5.02 -7.19
N ALA A 191 -10.26 4.42 -8.24
CA ALA A 191 -9.55 4.17 -9.49
C ALA A 191 -10.50 4.24 -10.69
N GLU A 192 -9.91 4.35 -11.87
CA GLU A 192 -10.59 4.24 -13.14
C GLU A 192 -10.05 3.02 -13.90
N PHE A 193 -10.97 2.19 -14.40
CA PHE A 193 -10.62 1.03 -15.22
C PHE A 193 -10.42 1.47 -16.67
N PRO A 194 -9.24 1.19 -17.26
CA PRO A 194 -8.97 1.58 -18.64
C PRO A 194 -9.87 0.80 -19.60
N GLN A 195 -10.29 1.47 -20.66
CA GLN A 195 -11.09 0.89 -21.75
C GLN A 195 -10.26 0.72 -23.03
N THR A 196 -9.15 1.46 -23.15
CA THR A 196 -8.25 1.41 -24.32
C THR A 196 -6.80 1.12 -23.91
N ILE A 197 -5.96 0.67 -24.85
CA ILE A 197 -4.54 0.42 -24.58
C ILE A 197 -3.82 1.71 -24.12
N SER A 198 -4.15 2.85 -24.72
CA SER A 198 -3.59 4.14 -24.32
C SER A 198 -3.93 4.48 -22.87
N GLU A 199 -5.18 4.25 -22.48
CA GLU A 199 -5.61 4.40 -21.08
C GLU A 199 -4.94 3.38 -20.18
N LEU A 200 -4.73 2.13 -20.61
CA LEU A 200 -4.06 1.11 -19.81
C LEU A 200 -2.66 1.55 -19.39
N LYS A 201 -1.86 2.09 -20.31
CA LYS A 201 -0.52 2.61 -20.01
C LYS A 201 -0.52 3.76 -19.02
N VAL A 202 -1.60 4.55 -19.03
CA VAL A 202 -1.81 5.65 -18.11
C VAL A 202 -2.33 5.10 -16.78
N LEU A 203 -3.52 4.53 -16.72
CA LEU A 203 -4.25 4.19 -15.51
C LEU A 203 -3.77 2.94 -14.76
N TRP A 204 -2.89 2.10 -15.34
CA TRP A 204 -2.40 0.87 -14.71
C TRP A 204 -1.82 1.07 -13.31
N SER A 205 -0.90 2.01 -13.12
CA SER A 205 -0.24 2.19 -11.81
C SER A 205 -1.22 2.66 -10.72
N PRO A 206 -2.07 3.68 -10.97
CA PRO A 206 -3.16 4.03 -10.06
C PRO A 206 -4.10 2.86 -9.74
N LEU A 207 -4.52 2.09 -10.74
CA LEU A 207 -5.40 0.93 -10.58
C LEU A 207 -4.74 -0.17 -9.72
N LYS A 208 -3.47 -0.48 -9.99
CA LYS A 208 -2.67 -1.43 -9.20
C LYS A 208 -2.57 -1.01 -7.74
N ASN A 209 -2.23 0.26 -7.48
CA ASN A 209 -2.12 0.78 -6.11
C ASN A 209 -3.48 0.79 -5.38
N PHE A 210 -4.57 1.07 -6.10
CA PHE A 210 -5.93 0.97 -5.57
C PHE A 210 -6.27 -0.47 -5.15
N ILE A 211 -6.00 -1.46 -6.01
CA ILE A 211 -6.24 -2.88 -5.70
C ILE A 211 -5.41 -3.31 -4.48
N ILE A 212 -4.11 -2.99 -4.46
CA ILE A 212 -3.23 -3.30 -3.32
C ILE A 212 -3.76 -2.66 -2.03
N HIS A 213 -4.23 -1.41 -2.09
CA HIS A 213 -4.82 -0.73 -0.94
C HIS A 213 -6.04 -1.50 -0.39
N ARG A 214 -6.94 -1.95 -1.28
CA ARG A 214 -8.14 -2.72 -0.88
C ARG A 214 -7.79 -4.06 -0.26
N VAL A 215 -6.83 -4.79 -0.84
CA VAL A 215 -6.34 -6.05 -0.30
C VAL A 215 -5.78 -5.85 1.11
N ARG A 216 -4.92 -4.86 1.31
CA ARG A 216 -4.32 -4.55 2.62
C ARG A 216 -5.37 -4.20 3.68
N ARG A 217 -6.45 -3.52 3.29
CA ARG A 217 -7.57 -3.16 4.17
C ARG A 217 -8.52 -4.32 4.45
N LYS A 218 -8.43 -5.42 3.68
CA LYS A 218 -9.44 -6.49 3.65
C LYS A 218 -10.85 -5.93 3.37
N ALA A 219 -10.92 -4.95 2.47
CA ALA A 219 -12.17 -4.31 2.07
C ALA A 219 -13.07 -5.32 1.33
N ASP A 220 -14.39 -5.08 1.35
CA ASP A 220 -15.34 -5.83 0.52
C ASP A 220 -15.09 -5.53 -0.96
N ASN A 221 -14.88 -6.54 -1.80
CA ASN A 221 -14.54 -6.36 -3.20
C ASN A 221 -15.64 -6.81 -4.17
N THR A 222 -16.83 -7.14 -3.67
CA THR A 222 -17.91 -7.68 -4.51
C THR A 222 -18.26 -6.77 -5.69
N ASN A 223 -18.23 -5.46 -5.52
CA ASN A 223 -18.59 -4.51 -6.58
C ASN A 223 -17.51 -4.29 -7.66
N ILE A 224 -16.23 -4.54 -7.34
CA ILE A 224 -15.14 -4.39 -8.32
C ILE A 224 -14.81 -5.69 -9.06
N ILE A 225 -15.30 -6.84 -8.57
CA ILE A 225 -15.12 -8.14 -9.25
C ILE A 225 -15.66 -8.11 -10.69
N PRO A 226 -16.86 -7.57 -11.00
CA PRO A 226 -17.34 -7.47 -12.38
C PRO A 226 -16.40 -6.67 -13.29
N GLU A 227 -15.90 -5.52 -12.80
CA GLU A 227 -14.96 -4.66 -13.54
C GLU A 227 -13.61 -5.35 -13.77
N LEU A 228 -13.09 -6.06 -12.78
CA LEU A 228 -11.87 -6.87 -12.91
C LEU A 228 -12.05 -8.04 -13.88
N THR A 229 -13.22 -8.67 -13.87
CA THR A 229 -13.56 -9.76 -14.79
C THR A 229 -13.60 -9.25 -16.23
N ALA A 230 -14.25 -8.10 -16.46
CA ALA A 230 -14.28 -7.44 -17.76
C ALA A 230 -12.88 -7.00 -18.21
N PHE A 231 -12.08 -6.44 -17.31
CA PHE A 231 -10.69 -6.04 -17.59
C PHE A 231 -9.83 -7.23 -18.03
N VAL A 232 -9.89 -8.35 -17.32
CA VAL A 232 -9.09 -9.55 -17.66
C VAL A 232 -9.55 -10.16 -18.98
N GLY A 233 -10.85 -10.14 -19.27
CA GLY A 233 -11.43 -10.63 -20.52
C GLY A 233 -11.21 -9.72 -21.73
N ASN A 234 -10.58 -8.56 -21.58
CA ASN A 234 -10.33 -7.65 -22.70
C ASN A 234 -9.19 -8.17 -23.60
N GLU A 235 -9.54 -8.58 -24.82
CA GLU A 235 -8.60 -9.10 -25.82
C GLU A 235 -7.51 -8.09 -26.22
N GLU A 236 -7.82 -6.79 -26.24
CA GLU A 236 -6.85 -5.75 -26.62
C GLU A 236 -5.72 -5.59 -25.59
N PHE A 237 -5.98 -5.96 -24.34
CA PHE A 237 -5.01 -5.83 -23.25
C PHE A 237 -4.03 -6.99 -23.20
N LYS A 238 -4.37 -8.14 -23.80
CA LYS A 238 -3.52 -9.34 -23.79
C LYS A 238 -2.13 -9.05 -24.35
N GLY A 239 -1.11 -9.66 -23.75
CA GLY A 239 0.31 -9.46 -24.11
C GLY A 239 0.95 -8.21 -23.50
N ASN A 240 0.20 -7.36 -22.81
CA ASN A 240 0.76 -6.23 -22.05
C ASN A 240 1.14 -6.64 -20.64
N ARG A 241 2.26 -6.09 -20.14
CA ARG A 241 2.70 -6.31 -18.75
C ARG A 241 1.64 -5.83 -17.75
N GLU A 242 1.03 -4.69 -18.04
CA GLU A 242 0.01 -4.05 -17.19
C GLU A 242 -1.22 -4.95 -17.00
N HIS A 243 -1.61 -5.69 -18.04
CA HIS A 243 -2.71 -6.66 -17.98
C HIS A 243 -2.36 -7.85 -17.10
N LEU A 244 -1.17 -8.43 -17.30
CA LEU A 244 -0.64 -9.54 -16.49
C LEU A 244 -0.64 -9.19 -15.00
N GLU A 245 -0.13 -8.01 -14.64
CA GLU A 245 0.02 -7.64 -13.24
C GLU A 245 -1.32 -7.49 -12.50
N ILE A 246 -2.33 -6.90 -13.14
CA ILE A 246 -3.68 -6.78 -12.57
C ILE A 246 -4.35 -8.16 -12.49
N MET A 247 -4.17 -9.00 -13.53
CA MET A 247 -4.69 -10.37 -13.56
C MET A 247 -4.12 -11.23 -12.42
N VAL A 248 -2.82 -11.11 -12.15
CA VAL A 248 -2.15 -11.81 -11.03
C VAL A 248 -2.69 -11.34 -9.68
N LEU A 249 -2.87 -10.03 -9.46
CA LEU A 249 -3.49 -9.53 -8.23
C LEU A 249 -4.92 -10.04 -8.07
N PHE A 250 -5.69 -10.08 -9.17
CA PHE A 250 -7.06 -10.57 -9.16
C PHE A 250 -7.12 -12.05 -8.75
N ALA A 251 -6.26 -12.89 -9.35
CA ALA A 251 -6.17 -14.31 -9.02
C ALA A 251 -5.68 -14.56 -7.58
N ALA A 252 -4.69 -13.81 -7.11
CA ALA A 252 -4.06 -14.04 -5.82
C ALA A 252 -4.95 -13.64 -4.63
N TYR A 253 -5.67 -12.51 -4.71
CA TYR A 253 -6.23 -11.88 -3.50
C TYR A 253 -7.76 -11.83 -3.43
N PHE A 254 -8.48 -12.15 -4.51
CA PHE A 254 -9.94 -12.06 -4.52
C PHE A 254 -10.59 -13.42 -4.29
N ASP A 255 -11.65 -13.44 -3.49
CA ASP A 255 -12.53 -14.61 -3.35
C ASP A 255 -13.50 -14.62 -4.53
N LEU A 256 -13.36 -15.59 -5.42
CA LEU A 256 -14.11 -15.67 -6.67
C LEU A 256 -15.12 -16.81 -6.61
N GLU A 257 -16.30 -16.57 -7.17
CA GLU A 257 -17.24 -17.65 -7.48
C GLU A 257 -16.69 -18.55 -8.59
N GLU A 258 -17.17 -19.80 -8.66
CA GLU A 258 -16.68 -20.82 -9.59
C GLU A 258 -16.70 -20.34 -11.05
N LYS A 259 -17.75 -19.63 -11.46
CA LYS A 259 -17.87 -19.09 -12.82
C LYS A 259 -16.76 -18.09 -13.12
N THR A 260 -16.54 -17.10 -12.25
CA THR A 260 -15.51 -16.08 -12.42
C THR A 260 -14.10 -16.68 -12.32
N HIS A 261 -13.90 -17.63 -11.42
CA HIS A 261 -12.63 -18.36 -11.29
C HIS A 261 -12.29 -19.10 -12.59
N ASN A 262 -13.23 -19.84 -13.16
CA ASN A 262 -13.04 -20.55 -14.43
C ASN A 262 -12.74 -19.60 -15.60
N GLN A 263 -13.41 -18.44 -15.66
CA GLN A 263 -13.12 -17.41 -16.67
C GLN A 263 -11.71 -16.84 -16.50
N LEU A 264 -11.30 -16.53 -15.27
CA LEU A 264 -9.97 -16.04 -14.96
C LEU A 264 -8.90 -17.07 -15.32
N ALA A 265 -9.07 -18.34 -14.94
CA ALA A 265 -8.14 -19.43 -15.27
C ALA A 265 -8.00 -19.61 -16.78
N LYS A 266 -9.11 -19.53 -17.53
CA LYS A 266 -9.08 -19.57 -18.99
C LYS A 266 -8.23 -18.42 -19.56
N HIS A 267 -8.52 -17.18 -19.19
CA HIS A 267 -7.79 -16.01 -19.71
C HIS A 267 -6.32 -16.00 -19.28
N PHE A 268 -6.02 -16.43 -18.05
CA PHE A 268 -4.66 -16.57 -17.56
C PHE A 268 -3.82 -17.48 -18.45
N ASN A 269 -4.33 -18.67 -18.79
CA ASN A 269 -3.59 -19.63 -19.60
C ASN A 269 -3.58 -19.26 -21.10
N GLU A 270 -4.59 -18.56 -21.60
CA GLU A 270 -4.56 -17.94 -22.93
C GLU A 270 -3.44 -16.89 -23.04
N VAL A 271 -3.30 -16.01 -22.03
CA VAL A 271 -2.23 -15.01 -22.01
C VAL A 271 -0.86 -15.68 -21.84
N ARG A 272 -0.75 -16.68 -20.96
CA ARG A 272 0.47 -17.48 -20.76
C ARG A 272 1.02 -18.09 -22.05
N THR A 273 0.13 -18.58 -22.91
CA THR A 273 0.52 -19.25 -24.17
C THR A 273 0.70 -18.28 -25.33
N SER A 274 -0.02 -17.16 -25.34
CA SER A 274 0.07 -16.15 -26.42
C SER A 274 1.20 -15.13 -26.24
N MET A 275 1.70 -14.94 -25.02
CA MET A 275 2.75 -13.98 -24.70
C MET A 275 4.11 -14.69 -24.52
N PRO A 276 5.09 -14.51 -25.44
CA PRO A 276 6.36 -15.25 -25.39
C PRO A 276 7.17 -15.04 -24.09
N GLU A 277 7.13 -13.83 -23.53
CA GLU A 277 7.86 -13.47 -22.30
C GLU A 277 7.02 -13.63 -21.03
N PHE A 278 5.88 -14.34 -21.09
CA PHE A 278 4.95 -14.41 -19.97
C PHE A 278 5.61 -14.92 -18.69
N VAL A 279 6.32 -16.04 -18.77
CA VAL A 279 6.92 -16.72 -17.62
C VAL A 279 7.95 -15.82 -16.93
N GLU A 280 8.82 -15.17 -17.69
CA GLU A 280 9.81 -14.23 -17.17
C GLU A 280 9.14 -13.05 -16.46
N ARG A 281 8.19 -12.38 -17.12
CA ARG A 281 7.47 -11.23 -16.54
C ARG A 281 6.60 -11.62 -15.35
N TYR A 282 6.08 -12.84 -15.33
CA TYR A 282 5.34 -13.39 -14.21
C TYR A 282 6.23 -13.49 -12.98
N PHE A 283 7.39 -14.14 -13.09
CA PHE A 283 8.31 -14.28 -11.95
C PHE A 283 8.88 -12.94 -11.49
N ASP A 284 9.18 -12.02 -12.41
CA ASP A 284 9.56 -10.65 -12.05
C ASP A 284 8.47 -9.97 -11.20
N TYR A 285 7.20 -10.20 -11.56
CA TYR A 285 6.10 -9.62 -10.80
C TYR A 285 5.84 -10.32 -9.47
N ILE A 286 5.94 -11.65 -9.40
CA ILE A 286 5.90 -12.38 -8.12
C ILE A 286 7.00 -11.89 -7.17
N LEU A 287 8.22 -11.70 -7.70
CA LEU A 287 9.32 -11.14 -6.93
C LEU A 287 9.03 -9.69 -6.50
N GLU A 288 8.41 -8.88 -7.36
CA GLU A 288 7.97 -7.54 -6.98
C GLU A 288 6.98 -7.59 -5.81
N LEU A 289 5.99 -8.50 -5.84
CA LEU A 289 5.00 -8.67 -4.78
C LEU A 289 5.66 -9.08 -3.45
N HIS A 290 6.63 -10.01 -3.47
CA HIS A 290 7.40 -10.37 -2.27
C HIS A 290 8.19 -9.19 -1.67
N ASN A 291 8.62 -8.23 -2.50
CA ASN A 291 9.43 -7.11 -2.04
C ASN A 291 8.60 -5.87 -1.64
N ARG A 292 7.29 -5.89 -1.85
CA ARG A 292 6.40 -4.77 -1.50
C ARG A 292 6.01 -4.83 -0.03
N PRO A 293 6.29 -3.79 0.78
CA PRO A 293 5.88 -3.79 2.19
C PRO A 293 4.36 -3.63 2.38
N GLU A 294 3.61 -3.20 1.37
CA GLU A 294 2.17 -2.96 1.48
C GLU A 294 1.32 -4.22 1.29
N ILE A 295 1.88 -5.30 0.74
CA ILE A 295 1.17 -6.54 0.42
C ILE A 295 2.11 -7.73 0.61
N ASP A 296 1.60 -8.81 1.22
CA ASP A 296 2.37 -10.04 1.40
C ASP A 296 1.74 -11.15 0.56
N LEU A 297 2.57 -11.86 -0.23
CA LEU A 297 2.16 -13.04 -0.97
C LEU A 297 2.11 -14.24 0.00
N GLU A 298 1.06 -14.25 0.81
CA GLU A 298 0.82 -15.31 1.79
C GLU A 298 0.50 -16.65 1.11
N PRO A 299 0.64 -17.79 1.82
CA PRO A 299 0.35 -19.12 1.28
C PRO A 299 -1.05 -19.24 0.69
N ARG A 300 -2.06 -18.59 1.26
CA ARG A 300 -3.42 -18.58 0.71
C ARG A 300 -3.44 -17.90 -0.66
N ALA A 301 -2.73 -16.79 -0.82
CA ALA A 301 -2.68 -16.04 -2.07
C ALA A 301 -1.91 -16.81 -3.16
N ASP A 302 -0.77 -17.41 -2.80
CA ASP A 302 0.03 -18.19 -3.75
C ASP A 302 -0.66 -19.52 -4.14
N LEU A 303 -1.36 -20.18 -3.20
CA LEU A 303 -2.21 -21.34 -3.52
C LEU A 303 -3.36 -20.96 -4.45
N ARG A 304 -3.96 -19.77 -4.32
CA ARG A 304 -4.98 -19.32 -5.28
C ARG A 304 -4.40 -19.13 -6.68
N LEU A 305 -3.19 -18.57 -6.79
CA LEU A 305 -2.49 -18.50 -8.08
C LEU A 305 -2.29 -19.89 -8.67
N SER A 306 -1.87 -20.87 -7.86
CA SER A 306 -1.74 -22.26 -8.27
C SER A 306 -3.03 -22.86 -8.87
N THR A 307 -4.21 -22.44 -8.39
CA THR A 307 -5.50 -22.94 -8.90
C THR A 307 -5.89 -22.42 -10.28
N VAL A 308 -5.34 -21.27 -10.72
CA VAL A 308 -5.62 -20.73 -12.06
C VAL A 308 -4.59 -21.18 -13.10
N VAL A 309 -3.47 -21.77 -12.66
CA VAL A 309 -2.39 -22.26 -13.52
C VAL A 309 -2.74 -23.65 -14.07
N ASP A 310 -2.77 -23.78 -15.39
CA ASP A 310 -2.89 -25.09 -16.04
C ASP A 310 -1.57 -25.86 -15.92
N LYS A 311 -1.58 -26.92 -15.11
CA LYS A 311 -0.42 -27.78 -14.86
C LYS A 311 -0.20 -28.85 -15.93
N SER A 312 -1.03 -28.88 -16.98
CA SER A 312 -0.78 -29.72 -18.16
C SER A 312 0.24 -29.09 -19.13
N ILE A 313 0.50 -27.78 -19.01
CA ILE A 313 1.50 -27.07 -19.81
C ILE A 313 2.89 -27.26 -19.16
N GLU A 314 3.80 -27.93 -19.87
CA GLU A 314 5.17 -28.24 -19.40
C GLU A 314 6.12 -27.03 -19.52
N ASP A 315 6.01 -26.08 -18.60
CA ASP A 315 6.93 -24.95 -18.47
C ASP A 315 7.35 -24.71 -17.01
N ASP A 316 8.17 -23.68 -16.78
CA ASP A 316 8.67 -23.34 -15.45
C ASP A 316 7.58 -22.93 -14.45
N LEU A 317 6.43 -22.42 -14.94
CA LEU A 317 5.31 -22.03 -14.08
C LEU A 317 4.64 -23.27 -13.47
N LYS A 318 4.48 -24.34 -14.24
CA LYS A 318 4.01 -25.63 -13.73
C LYS A 318 4.93 -26.14 -12.63
N TYR A 319 6.23 -26.27 -12.91
CA TYR A 319 7.19 -26.81 -11.95
C TYR A 319 7.29 -25.96 -10.68
N TYR A 320 7.22 -24.64 -10.82
CA TYR A 320 7.17 -23.73 -9.68
C TYR A 320 5.94 -23.98 -8.80
N TYR A 321 4.75 -24.06 -9.40
CA TYR A 321 3.53 -24.24 -8.61
C TYR A 321 3.35 -25.63 -8.03
N GLU A 322 3.89 -26.68 -8.66
CA GLU A 322 4.00 -28.01 -8.03
C GLU A 322 4.88 -27.97 -6.77
N LEU A 323 5.98 -27.21 -6.80
CA LEU A 323 6.81 -26.98 -5.62
C LEU A 323 6.07 -26.14 -4.56
N MET A 324 5.45 -25.02 -4.95
CA MET A 324 4.74 -24.15 -4.01
C MET A 324 3.59 -24.89 -3.33
N ASP A 325 2.82 -25.70 -4.06
CA ASP A 325 1.77 -26.55 -3.48
C ASP A 325 2.34 -27.48 -2.41
N MET A 326 3.49 -28.11 -2.67
CA MET A 326 4.14 -28.99 -1.71
C MET A 326 4.62 -28.23 -0.47
N VAL A 327 5.27 -27.07 -0.66
CA VAL A 327 5.77 -26.23 0.43
C VAL A 327 4.62 -25.69 1.29
N HIS A 328 3.53 -25.24 0.66
CA HIS A 328 2.38 -24.68 1.36
C HIS A 328 1.53 -25.74 2.07
N THR A 329 1.38 -26.93 1.47
CA THR A 329 0.54 -28.00 2.02
C THR A 329 1.26 -28.81 3.10
N LYS A 330 2.53 -29.19 2.86
CA LYS A 330 3.32 -30.00 3.83
C LYS A 330 4.06 -29.14 4.85
N GLY A 331 4.29 -27.86 4.52
CA GLY A 331 5.05 -26.92 5.33
C GLY A 331 6.55 -26.98 5.04
N TYR A 332 7.21 -25.82 5.09
CA TYR A 332 8.66 -25.67 4.89
C TYR A 332 9.52 -26.39 5.95
N ILE A 333 8.94 -26.79 7.07
CA ILE A 333 9.64 -27.55 8.11
C ILE A 333 9.77 -29.04 7.78
N ASN A 334 8.99 -29.54 6.81
CA ASN A 334 8.95 -30.94 6.43
C ASN A 334 10.15 -31.32 5.54
N GLU A 335 10.78 -32.46 5.81
CA GLU A 335 11.97 -32.93 5.08
C GLU A 335 11.69 -33.19 3.59
N GLU A 336 10.50 -33.68 3.23
CA GLU A 336 10.13 -33.89 1.82
C GLU A 336 10.04 -32.55 1.08
N ALA A 337 9.45 -31.54 1.70
CA ALA A 337 9.40 -30.20 1.13
C ALA A 337 10.81 -29.59 0.99
N GLN A 338 11.68 -29.76 1.99
CA GLN A 338 13.08 -29.30 1.91
C GLN A 338 13.85 -29.98 0.78
N ASN A 339 13.67 -31.30 0.62
CA ASN A 339 14.29 -32.05 -0.46
C ASN A 339 13.75 -31.62 -1.83
N ALA A 340 12.46 -31.34 -1.95
CA ALA A 340 11.86 -30.81 -3.17
C ALA A 340 12.40 -29.42 -3.51
N VAL A 341 12.52 -28.53 -2.53
CA VAL A 341 13.14 -27.20 -2.71
C VAL A 341 14.58 -27.34 -3.19
N LYS A 342 15.36 -28.25 -2.59
CA LYS A 342 16.75 -28.51 -3.00
C LYS A 342 16.83 -29.04 -4.43
N ALA A 343 15.99 -30.01 -4.77
CA ALA A 343 15.96 -30.61 -6.11
C ALA A 343 15.54 -29.60 -7.18
N PHE A 344 14.59 -28.71 -6.87
CA PHE A 344 14.18 -27.63 -7.75
C PHE A 344 15.30 -26.59 -7.92
N TYR A 345 15.89 -26.15 -6.80
CA TYR A 345 16.89 -25.07 -6.79
C TYR A 345 18.08 -25.33 -7.71
N VAL A 346 18.57 -26.57 -7.74
CA VAL A 346 19.74 -26.99 -8.53
C VAL A 346 19.44 -27.04 -10.04
N ARG A 347 18.17 -27.07 -10.46
CA ARG A 347 17.78 -27.08 -11.88
C ARG A 347 17.99 -25.73 -12.57
N TYR A 348 17.96 -24.65 -11.80
CA TYR A 348 18.03 -23.28 -12.31
C TYR A 348 19.31 -22.60 -11.84
N GLU A 349 19.73 -21.57 -12.56
CA GLU A 349 20.86 -20.75 -12.12
C GLU A 349 20.59 -20.15 -10.74
N GLY A 350 21.62 -20.11 -9.88
CA GLY A 350 21.47 -19.64 -8.51
C GLY A 350 20.91 -18.22 -8.39
N LEU A 351 21.19 -17.35 -9.37
CA LEU A 351 20.72 -15.96 -9.43
C LEU A 351 19.47 -15.74 -10.32
N SER A 352 18.85 -16.81 -10.83
CA SER A 352 17.62 -16.68 -11.62
C SER A 352 16.45 -16.15 -10.78
N THR A 353 15.54 -15.41 -11.43
CA THR A 353 14.34 -14.83 -10.79
C THR A 353 13.45 -15.90 -10.15
N ILE A 354 13.28 -17.05 -10.80
CA ILE A 354 12.48 -18.17 -10.27
C ILE A 354 13.06 -18.71 -8.95
N ASN A 355 14.38 -18.89 -8.88
CA ASN A 355 15.06 -19.30 -7.66
C ASN A 355 15.00 -18.21 -6.58
N GLU A 356 15.00 -16.93 -6.96
CA GLU A 356 14.77 -15.83 -6.02
C GLU A 356 13.34 -15.84 -5.47
N CYS A 357 12.33 -16.13 -6.29
CA CYS A 357 10.94 -16.29 -5.82
C CYS A 357 10.86 -17.40 -4.76
N VAL A 358 11.42 -18.59 -5.03
CA VAL A 358 11.46 -19.68 -4.04
C VAL A 358 12.16 -19.28 -2.74
N ARG A 359 13.29 -18.57 -2.83
CA ARG A 359 14.01 -18.04 -1.65
C ARG A 359 13.12 -17.09 -0.87
N GLN A 360 12.46 -16.16 -1.54
CA GLN A 360 11.58 -15.20 -0.90
C GLN A 360 10.38 -15.90 -0.25
N THR A 361 9.72 -16.86 -0.90
CA THR A 361 8.62 -17.62 -0.28
C THR A 361 9.04 -18.27 1.04
N ILE A 362 10.21 -18.94 1.06
CA ILE A 362 10.75 -19.56 2.28
C ILE A 362 11.15 -18.50 3.32
N PHE A 363 11.77 -17.40 2.90
CA PHE A 363 12.10 -16.30 3.81
C PHE A 363 10.85 -15.71 4.48
N HIS A 364 9.76 -15.51 3.73
CA HIS A 364 8.51 -14.96 4.25
C HIS A 364 7.83 -15.90 5.25
N TYR A 365 8.03 -17.22 5.14
CA TYR A 365 7.62 -18.16 6.19
C TYR A 365 8.36 -17.92 7.52
N PHE A 366 9.69 -17.75 7.46
CA PHE A 366 10.47 -17.41 8.64
C PHE A 366 10.10 -16.04 9.20
N ALA A 367 9.96 -15.03 8.33
CA ALA A 367 9.60 -13.66 8.71
C ALA A 367 8.26 -13.61 9.43
N ARG A 368 7.21 -14.20 8.85
CA ARG A 368 5.87 -14.24 9.46
C ARG A 368 5.86 -14.95 10.80
N LEU A 369 6.58 -16.06 10.96
CA LEU A 369 6.65 -16.72 12.25
C LEU A 369 7.35 -15.80 13.27
N ILE A 370 8.56 -15.34 12.96
CA ILE A 370 9.42 -14.60 13.90
C ILE A 370 8.85 -13.23 14.27
N ASP A 371 8.25 -12.51 13.32
CA ASP A 371 7.66 -11.20 13.58
C ASP A 371 6.41 -11.30 14.46
N ASN A 372 5.70 -12.45 14.43
CA ASN A 372 4.54 -12.73 15.28
C ASN A 372 4.88 -13.36 16.65
N LEU A 373 6.13 -13.77 16.89
CA LEU A 373 6.50 -14.34 18.20
C LEU A 373 6.45 -13.28 19.31
N GLU A 374 5.84 -13.66 20.43
CA GLU A 374 5.93 -12.89 21.66
C GLU A 374 7.27 -13.13 22.36
N VAL A 375 7.65 -12.20 23.24
CA VAL A 375 8.92 -12.31 23.98
C VAL A 375 8.99 -13.55 24.88
N ALA A 376 7.84 -14.11 25.29
CA ALA A 376 7.77 -15.33 26.09
C ALA A 376 8.10 -16.58 25.25
N ASP A 377 7.79 -16.55 23.95
CA ASP A 377 7.90 -17.69 23.02
C ASP A 377 9.29 -17.75 22.36
N TYR A 378 10.30 -17.17 23.00
CA TYR A 378 11.68 -17.25 22.50
C TYR A 378 12.22 -18.69 22.34
N PRO A 379 11.76 -19.72 23.09
CA PRO A 379 12.17 -21.09 22.80
C PRO A 379 11.72 -21.59 21.42
N GLU A 380 10.55 -21.16 20.93
CA GLU A 380 10.07 -21.52 19.58
C GLU A 380 10.99 -20.93 18.50
N TYR A 381 11.49 -19.70 18.73
CA TYR A 381 12.51 -19.12 17.88
C TYR A 381 13.80 -19.96 17.83
N PHE A 382 14.22 -20.52 18.97
CA PHE A 382 15.40 -21.39 18.98
C PHE A 382 15.17 -22.66 18.16
N GLU A 383 13.99 -23.27 18.29
CA GLU A 383 13.63 -24.46 17.52
C GLU A 383 13.58 -24.18 16.02
N ILE A 384 12.91 -23.11 15.58
CA ILE A 384 12.82 -22.81 14.15
C ILE A 384 14.16 -22.41 13.54
N SER A 385 15.06 -21.77 14.31
CA SER A 385 16.39 -21.39 13.83
C SER A 385 17.27 -22.58 13.44
N LYS A 386 16.96 -23.79 13.92
CA LYS A 386 17.64 -25.04 13.51
C LYS A 386 17.44 -25.35 12.02
N LEU A 387 16.43 -24.77 11.39
CA LEU A 387 16.19 -24.87 9.96
C LEU A 387 17.03 -23.88 9.13
N PHE A 388 17.64 -22.86 9.76
CA PHE A 388 18.46 -21.89 9.02
C PHE A 388 19.63 -22.58 8.32
N PRO A 389 20.47 -23.41 8.97
CA PRO A 389 21.56 -24.10 8.27
C PRO A 389 21.10 -24.95 7.09
N VAL A 390 19.92 -25.57 7.18
CA VAL A 390 19.35 -26.39 6.10
C VAL A 390 19.10 -25.50 4.87
N TYR A 391 18.33 -24.43 5.01
CA TYR A 391 18.01 -23.55 3.88
C TYR A 391 19.18 -22.69 3.42
N MET A 392 20.05 -22.25 4.34
CA MET A 392 21.30 -21.58 3.98
C MET A 392 22.21 -22.48 3.15
N SER A 393 22.24 -23.79 3.44
CA SER A 393 22.97 -24.77 2.64
C SER A 393 22.30 -25.07 1.31
N ILE A 394 20.96 -25.14 1.26
CA ILE A 394 20.24 -25.36 0.01
C ILE A 394 20.48 -24.20 -0.96
N PHE A 395 20.32 -22.97 -0.49
CA PHE A 395 20.38 -21.80 -1.34
C PHE A 395 21.79 -21.24 -1.55
N ALA A 396 22.72 -21.47 -0.63
CA ALA A 396 24.09 -20.93 -0.68
C ALA A 396 24.16 -19.43 -1.07
N ASN A 397 23.15 -18.65 -0.67
CA ASN A 397 22.93 -17.28 -1.14
C ASN A 397 23.20 -16.27 -0.02
N GLN A 398 24.09 -15.30 -0.28
CA GLN A 398 24.52 -14.33 0.73
C GLN A 398 23.39 -13.37 1.15
N GLN A 399 22.54 -12.96 0.21
CA GLN A 399 21.43 -12.03 0.48
C GLN A 399 20.39 -12.69 1.41
N PHE A 400 20.00 -13.93 1.12
CA PHE A 400 19.10 -14.71 1.98
C PHE A 400 19.66 -14.85 3.41
N ASN A 401 20.96 -15.17 3.53
CA ASN A 401 21.62 -15.29 4.83
C ASN A 401 21.62 -13.95 5.59
N GLN A 402 21.82 -12.83 4.88
CA GLN A 402 21.76 -11.49 5.46
C GLN A 402 20.33 -11.12 5.89
N GLN A 403 19.31 -11.46 5.11
CA GLN A 403 17.91 -11.24 5.48
C GLN A 403 17.54 -12.02 6.76
N LEU A 404 17.95 -13.30 6.88
CA LEU A 404 17.75 -14.10 8.10
C LEU A 404 18.48 -13.50 9.31
N LYS A 405 19.71 -13.02 9.12
CA LYS A 405 20.47 -12.31 10.15
C LYS A 405 19.73 -11.07 10.64
N GLU A 406 19.23 -10.24 9.73
CA GLU A 406 18.52 -9.01 10.08
C GLU A 406 17.23 -9.30 10.84
N LEU A 407 16.42 -10.25 10.36
CA LEU A 407 15.22 -10.73 11.02
C LEU A 407 15.53 -11.21 12.45
N SER A 408 16.53 -12.08 12.59
CA SER A 408 17.00 -12.62 13.87
C SER A 408 17.48 -11.53 14.83
N LEU A 409 18.26 -10.56 14.34
CA LEU A 409 18.74 -9.45 15.16
C LEU A 409 17.62 -8.53 15.62
N ARG A 410 16.59 -8.29 14.80
CA ARG A 410 15.40 -7.52 15.22
C ARG A 410 14.71 -8.20 16.40
N TYR A 411 14.49 -9.51 16.31
CA TYR A 411 13.84 -10.28 17.37
C TYR A 411 14.69 -10.35 18.65
N VAL A 412 15.99 -10.64 18.54
CA VAL A 412 16.89 -10.65 19.71
C VAL A 412 16.93 -9.29 20.41
N ARG A 413 16.93 -8.17 19.67
CA ARG A 413 16.84 -6.83 20.29
C ARG A 413 15.54 -6.63 21.07
N LYS A 414 14.41 -7.16 20.57
CA LYS A 414 13.11 -7.17 21.28
C LYS A 414 13.22 -7.92 22.60
N LEU A 415 13.84 -9.11 22.58
CA LEU A 415 14.07 -9.92 23.78
C LEU A 415 14.97 -9.24 24.81
N LEU A 416 16.12 -8.69 24.39
CA LEU A 416 17.06 -8.02 25.30
C LEU A 416 16.51 -6.71 25.89
N LYS A 417 15.49 -6.11 25.27
CA LYS A 417 14.76 -4.98 25.83
C LYS A 417 13.79 -5.42 26.95
N ARG A 418 13.21 -6.62 26.86
CA ARG A 418 12.30 -7.19 27.86
C ARG A 418 13.06 -7.83 29.03
N TYR A 419 13.97 -8.74 28.72
CA TYR A 419 14.77 -9.46 29.70
C TYR A 419 16.04 -8.67 29.97
N THR A 420 15.99 -7.80 30.97
CA THR A 420 17.10 -6.90 31.31
C THR A 420 17.95 -7.42 32.46
N ASP A 421 17.42 -8.33 33.28
CA ASP A 421 18.17 -8.97 34.35
C ASP A 421 19.20 -9.94 33.76
N LYS A 422 20.45 -9.49 33.78
CA LYS A 422 21.57 -10.26 33.27
C LYS A 422 21.81 -11.56 34.01
N ARG A 423 21.29 -11.74 35.23
CA ARG A 423 21.42 -13.01 35.99
C ARG A 423 20.17 -13.88 35.85
N GLY A 424 19.10 -13.34 35.29
CA GLY A 424 17.86 -14.06 35.03
C GLY A 424 18.06 -15.21 34.06
N LYS A 425 17.25 -16.26 34.24
CA LYS A 425 17.28 -17.48 33.43
C LYS A 425 17.15 -17.16 31.94
N ASP A 426 16.13 -16.40 31.56
CA ASP A 426 15.81 -16.11 30.15
C ASP A 426 16.95 -15.33 29.47
N TYR A 427 17.53 -14.34 30.15
CA TYR A 427 18.67 -13.59 29.60
C TYR A 427 19.88 -14.49 29.34
N GLN A 428 20.19 -15.37 30.28
CA GLN A 428 21.31 -16.31 30.14
C GLN A 428 21.06 -17.32 29.02
N ASP A 429 19.82 -17.76 28.86
CA ASP A 429 19.42 -18.68 27.80
C ASP A 429 19.55 -18.03 26.41
N ILE A 430 18.99 -16.82 26.25
CA ILE A 430 19.14 -15.99 25.04
C ILE A 430 20.61 -15.73 24.75
N LYS A 431 21.39 -15.36 25.77
CA LYS A 431 22.83 -15.12 25.61
C LYS A 431 23.55 -16.38 25.14
N LYS A 432 23.26 -17.53 25.73
CA LYS A 432 23.88 -18.81 25.36
C LYS A 432 23.56 -19.15 23.91
N PHE A 433 22.28 -19.09 23.54
CA PHE A 433 21.83 -19.33 22.18
C PHE A 433 22.50 -18.41 21.15
N VAL A 434 22.47 -17.08 21.37
CA VAL A 434 23.13 -16.13 20.46
C VAL A 434 24.63 -16.37 20.40
N SER A 435 25.26 -16.72 21.52
CA SER A 435 26.71 -16.97 21.55
C SER A 435 27.11 -18.22 20.78
N THR A 436 26.25 -19.22 20.65
CA THR A 436 26.55 -20.43 19.86
C THR A 436 25.98 -20.30 18.45
N ALA A 437 24.65 -20.23 18.33
CA ALA A 437 23.94 -20.33 17.06
C ALA A 437 24.30 -19.20 16.09
N PHE A 438 24.43 -17.95 16.54
CA PHE A 438 24.74 -16.84 15.60
C PHE A 438 26.19 -16.87 15.12
N GLN A 439 27.10 -17.51 15.86
CA GLN A 439 28.45 -17.77 15.38
C GLN A 439 28.44 -18.91 14.36
N ASP A 440 27.72 -19.99 14.67
CA ASP A 440 27.57 -21.15 13.78
C ASP A 440 26.91 -20.77 12.44
N PHE A 441 25.90 -19.89 12.47
CA PHE A 441 25.27 -19.34 11.27
C PHE A 441 26.14 -18.29 10.55
N GLY A 442 27.27 -17.87 11.14
CA GLY A 442 28.08 -16.77 10.60
C GLY A 442 27.39 -15.39 10.65
N PHE A 443 26.34 -15.25 11.46
CA PHE A 443 25.62 -13.98 11.63
C PHE A 443 26.45 -12.96 12.39
N LEU A 444 27.17 -13.38 13.43
CA LEU A 444 28.02 -12.51 14.25
C LEU A 444 29.39 -13.15 14.48
N LYS A 445 30.43 -12.33 14.51
CA LYS A 445 31.75 -12.74 14.99
C LYS A 445 31.74 -12.78 16.52
N GLU A 446 32.63 -13.58 17.09
CA GLU A 446 32.82 -13.70 18.56
C GLU A 446 32.89 -12.32 19.25
N LYS A 447 33.69 -11.38 18.70
CA LYS A 447 33.82 -10.02 19.23
C LYS A 447 32.50 -9.25 19.27
N GLU A 448 31.67 -9.38 18.23
CA GLU A 448 30.37 -8.70 18.11
C GLU A 448 29.36 -9.27 19.11
N VAL A 449 29.39 -10.60 19.33
CA VAL A 449 28.62 -11.27 20.38
C VAL A 449 29.02 -10.72 21.75
N VAL A 450 30.32 -10.68 22.07
CA VAL A 450 30.79 -10.16 23.36
C VAL A 450 30.31 -8.71 23.54
N GLU A 451 30.44 -7.86 22.52
CA GLU A 451 29.98 -6.48 22.58
C GLU A 451 28.47 -6.32 22.79
N MET A 452 27.66 -7.18 22.18
CA MET A 452 26.20 -7.17 22.36
C MET A 452 25.80 -7.38 23.83
N PHE A 453 26.51 -8.24 24.56
CA PHE A 453 26.20 -8.56 25.96
C PHE A 453 27.04 -7.80 27.00
N LYS A 454 28.03 -7.01 26.57
CA LYS A 454 28.84 -6.15 27.45
C LYS A 454 27.94 -5.18 28.22
N THR A 455 28.29 -4.93 29.48
CA THR A 455 27.64 -3.88 30.28
C THR A 455 28.20 -2.54 29.86
N ARG A 456 27.38 -1.67 29.25
CA ARG A 456 27.77 -0.28 29.01
C ARG A 456 28.00 0.39 30.37
N ARG A 457 29.25 0.76 30.67
CA ARG A 457 29.58 1.56 31.87
C ARG A 457 28.79 2.88 31.78
N LYS A 458 28.12 3.29 32.87
CA LYS A 458 27.54 4.64 32.96
C LYS A 458 28.61 5.66 32.58
N ARG A 459 28.34 6.53 31.61
CA ARG A 459 29.19 7.71 31.39
C ARG A 459 29.24 8.47 32.72
N LYS A 460 30.43 8.62 33.30
CA LYS A 460 30.62 9.56 34.40
C LYS A 460 30.12 10.92 33.90
N LYS A 461 29.25 11.58 34.66
CA LYS A 461 28.90 12.97 34.37
C LYS A 461 30.22 13.73 34.28
N THR A 462 30.53 14.30 33.12
CA THR A 462 31.60 15.27 32.99
C THR A 462 31.13 16.48 33.78
N THR A 463 31.66 16.66 34.98
CA THR A 463 31.63 17.97 35.63
C THR A 463 32.53 18.88 34.82
N SER A 464 31.93 19.70 33.97
CA SER A 464 32.51 20.95 33.47
C SER A 464 31.47 22.04 33.64
#